data_AF-A0A183DXG3-F1
#
_entry.id   AF-A0A183DXG3-F1
#
_cell.length_a   1.000
_cell.length_b   1.000
_cell.length_c   1.000
_cell.angle_alpha   90.00
_cell.angle_beta   90.00
_cell.angle_gamma   90.00
#
_symmetry.space_group_name_H-M   'P 1'
#
loop_
_entity.id
_entity.type
_entity.pdbx_description
1 polymer ?
#
loop_
_entity_poly.entity_id
_entity_poly.type
_entity_poly.pdbx_seq_one_letter_code
_entity_poly.pdbx_strand_id
1 'polypeptide(L)'
;MDARIPQRTYVRLLHVLTKTWIHTTDPTEKQNLYHFSKTEKGWVKVISEDFKIDKETFALLPVHPDEVRDLDFANDACRALHSFAALIRSGKIISKEPLNVTIQLLTECIYFVTNLRSHIIDPIKILDFKPSRDRQKLLREQGVLDQVIFTMLFCIFMQMQLR
;
A
#
# COMPACT_ATOMS: atom_id res chain seq x y z
N MET A 1 27.51 -20.09 1.53
CA MET A 1 27.18 -20.26 2.97
C MET A 1 26.00 -19.35 3.26
N ASP A 2 24.78 -19.90 3.35
CA ASP A 2 23.61 -19.12 3.74
C ASP A 2 23.66 -18.87 5.24
N ALA A 3 24.19 -17.70 5.61
CA ALA A 3 24.18 -17.25 6.99
C ALA A 3 22.73 -16.97 7.40
N ARG A 4 22.16 -17.80 8.27
CA ARG A 4 20.86 -17.56 8.88
C ARG A 4 20.96 -16.30 9.75
N ILE A 5 20.39 -15.20 9.26
CA ILE A 5 20.39 -13.92 9.95
C ILE A 5 19.38 -14.01 11.11
N PRO A 6 19.79 -13.80 12.37
CA PRO A 6 18.87 -13.74 13.50
C PRO A 6 17.80 -12.66 13.32
N GLN A 7 16.60 -12.87 13.87
CA GLN A 7 15.55 -11.86 13.86
C GLN A 7 16.00 -10.63 14.70
N ARG A 8 15.80 -9.42 14.18
CA ARG A 8 16.19 -8.12 14.79
C ARG A 8 17.70 -7.84 14.82
N THR A 9 18.38 -8.06 13.70
CA THR A 9 19.79 -7.68 13.53
C THR A 9 19.97 -6.36 12.82
N TYR A 10 21.07 -5.68 13.14
CA TYR A 10 21.56 -4.54 12.39
C TYR A 10 22.45 -5.04 11.25
N VAL A 11 22.04 -4.78 10.02
CA VAL A 11 22.75 -5.17 8.80
C VAL A 11 23.28 -3.96 8.06
N ARG A 12 24.30 -4.19 7.23
CA ARG A 12 24.81 -3.23 6.27
C ARG A 12 24.67 -3.82 4.88
N LEU A 13 24.29 -3.00 3.93
CA LEU A 13 24.07 -3.43 2.56
C LEU A 13 25.30 -3.06 1.72
N LEU A 14 25.94 -4.09 1.14
CA LEU A 14 27.05 -3.95 0.21
C LEU A 14 26.59 -4.43 -1.16
N HIS A 15 26.75 -3.60 -2.19
CA HIS A 15 26.52 -4.03 -3.56
C HIS A 15 27.71 -4.87 -4.04
N VAL A 16 27.45 -6.14 -4.36
CA VAL A 16 28.50 -7.15 -4.59
C VAL A 16 29.39 -6.84 -5.80
N LEU A 17 28.79 -6.29 -6.86
CA LEU A 17 29.46 -6.02 -8.14
C LEU A 17 30.28 -4.72 -8.12
N THR A 18 29.69 -3.62 -7.65
CA THR A 18 30.39 -2.31 -7.60
C THR A 18 31.23 -2.13 -6.35
N LYS A 19 31.09 -3.02 -5.35
CA LYS A 19 31.74 -2.91 -4.03
C LYS A 19 31.38 -1.64 -3.25
N THR A 20 30.27 -1.01 -3.60
CA THR A 20 29.77 0.20 -2.94
C THR A 20 28.85 -0.15 -1.76
N TRP A 21 28.94 0.63 -0.69
CA TRP A 21 28.10 0.54 0.50
C TRP A 21 26.87 1.43 0.35
N ILE A 22 25.72 0.95 0.83
CA ILE A 22 24.50 1.74 0.86
C ILE A 22 24.43 2.54 2.16
N HIS A 23 24.21 3.85 2.05
CA HIS A 23 24.09 4.76 3.17
C HIS A 23 23.14 5.94 2.82
N THR A 24 22.66 6.67 3.80
CA THR A 24 21.82 7.86 3.61
C THR A 24 22.66 9.13 3.56
N THR A 25 22.26 10.09 2.72
CA THR A 25 22.90 11.41 2.69
C THR A 25 22.61 12.18 3.98
N ASP A 26 23.54 13.02 4.44
CA ASP A 26 23.37 13.78 5.69
C ASP A 26 22.11 14.68 5.63
N PRO A 27 21.11 14.48 6.51
CA PRO A 27 19.88 15.27 6.53
C PRO A 27 20.07 16.71 6.99
N THR A 28 21.22 17.05 7.59
CA THR A 28 21.52 18.42 8.04
C THR A 28 21.90 19.34 6.88
N GLU A 29 22.39 18.76 5.78
CA GLU A 29 22.73 19.49 4.57
C GLU A 29 21.49 19.68 3.68
N LYS A 30 21.06 20.94 3.52
CA LYS A 30 19.87 21.27 2.71
C LYS A 30 19.96 20.82 1.24
N GLN A 31 21.16 20.67 0.70
CA GLN A 31 21.40 20.19 -0.67
C GLN A 31 21.09 18.69 -0.84
N ASN A 32 21.15 17.93 0.25
CA ASN A 32 20.91 16.50 0.27
C ASN A 32 19.42 16.16 0.46
N LEU A 33 18.61 17.14 0.89
CA LEU A 33 17.19 17.00 1.09
C LEU A 33 16.41 17.22 -0.21
N TYR A 34 15.69 16.19 -0.64
CA TYR A 34 14.72 16.29 -1.73
C TYR A 34 13.39 16.81 -1.21
N HIS A 35 12.83 17.84 -1.83
CA HIS A 35 11.53 18.39 -1.44
C HIS A 35 10.53 18.16 -2.57
N PHE A 36 9.49 17.37 -2.31
CA PHE A 36 8.40 17.19 -3.28
C PHE A 36 7.44 18.39 -3.27
N SER A 37 7.31 19.07 -2.12
CA SER A 37 6.53 20.31 -1.95
C SER A 37 7.23 21.30 -1.00
N LYS A 38 6.93 22.60 -1.13
CA LYS A 38 7.52 23.69 -0.31
C LYS A 38 7.19 23.58 1.19
N THR A 39 6.24 22.74 1.57
CA THR A 39 5.74 22.59 2.95
C THR A 39 6.20 21.31 3.65
N GLU A 40 6.88 20.40 2.95
CA GLU A 40 7.29 19.12 3.52
C GLU A 40 8.66 19.18 4.22
N LYS A 41 8.83 18.34 5.24
CA LYS A 41 10.15 18.06 5.83
C LYS A 41 10.90 17.21 4.82
N GLY A 42 11.92 17.78 4.16
CA GLY A 42 12.61 17.18 3.02
C GLY A 42 12.99 15.71 3.23
N TRP A 43 12.93 14.96 2.12
CA TRP A 43 13.23 13.54 2.03
C TRP A 43 14.74 13.31 1.94
N VAL A 44 15.24 12.32 2.66
CA VAL A 44 16.64 11.91 2.61
C VAL A 44 16.82 10.86 1.53
N LYS A 45 17.85 11.03 0.69
CA LYS A 45 18.17 10.06 -0.35
C LYS A 45 19.04 8.94 0.21
N VAL A 46 18.76 7.73 -0.23
CA VAL A 46 19.65 6.58 -0.03
C VAL A 46 20.58 6.52 -1.23
N ILE A 47 21.88 6.53 -0.98
CA ILE A 47 22.94 6.52 -2.01
C ILE A 47 23.85 5.31 -1.83
N SER A 48 24.64 5.04 -2.87
CA SER A 48 25.65 3.99 -2.85
C SER A 48 27.00 4.57 -3.21
N GLU A 49 27.98 4.41 -2.32
CA GLU A 49 29.33 4.99 -2.47
C GLU A 49 30.39 4.00 -2.01
N ASP A 50 31.64 4.21 -2.45
CA ASP A 50 32.77 3.35 -2.08
C ASP A 50 33.18 3.51 -0.61
N PHE A 51 32.79 4.61 0.04
CA PHE A 51 33.13 4.87 1.44
C PHE A 51 32.14 4.23 2.41
N LYS A 52 32.69 3.64 3.47
CA LYS A 52 31.92 2.96 4.53
C LYS A 52 31.65 3.92 5.68
N ILE A 53 30.38 4.27 5.89
CA ILE A 53 29.95 5.06 7.05
C ILE A 53 29.58 4.10 8.20
N ASP A 54 30.44 4.03 9.23
CA ASP A 54 30.25 3.07 10.33
C ASP A 54 29.03 3.35 11.22
N LYS A 55 28.52 4.58 11.22
CA LYS A 55 27.39 5.03 12.04
C LYS A 55 26.02 4.61 11.52
N GLU A 56 25.91 4.18 10.26
CA GLU A 56 24.63 3.81 9.67
C GLU A 56 24.48 2.29 9.59
N THR A 57 23.39 1.81 10.17
CA THR A 57 23.02 0.40 10.15
C THR A 57 21.52 0.27 9.96
N PHE A 58 21.10 -0.69 9.14
CA PHE A 58 19.71 -0.97 8.86
C PHE A 58 19.21 -2.04 9.82
N ALA A 59 18.12 -1.78 10.53
CA ALA A 59 17.49 -2.80 11.36
C ALA A 59 16.64 -3.72 10.48
N LEU A 60 16.95 -5.02 10.47
CA LEU A 60 16.12 -6.02 9.83
C LEU A 60 15.03 -6.45 10.81
N LEU A 61 13.83 -5.90 10.64
CA LEU A 61 12.67 -6.21 11.47
C LEU A 61 11.79 -7.23 10.74
N PRO A 62 11.52 -8.40 11.33
CA PRO A 62 10.58 -9.35 10.76
C PRO A 62 9.17 -8.77 10.85
N VAL A 63 8.46 -8.84 9.73
CA VAL A 63 7.04 -8.49 9.65
C VAL A 63 6.23 -9.76 9.87
N HIS A 64 5.10 -9.67 10.57
CA HIS A 64 4.25 -10.83 10.82
C HIS A 64 3.60 -11.29 9.50
N PRO A 65 3.47 -12.61 9.23
CA PRO A 65 2.84 -13.09 8.01
C PRO A 65 1.42 -12.56 7.79
N ASP A 66 0.67 -12.29 8.87
CA ASP A 66 -0.68 -11.70 8.79
C ASP A 66 -0.65 -10.29 8.20
N GLU A 67 0.35 -9.48 8.57
CA GLU A 67 0.49 -8.11 8.06
C GLU A 67 0.88 -8.11 6.58
N VAL A 68 1.73 -9.06 6.15
CA VAL A 68 2.05 -9.26 4.73
C VAL A 68 0.80 -9.66 3.95
N ARG A 69 0.01 -10.60 4.46
CA ARG A 69 -1.26 -11.01 3.83
C ARG A 69 -2.27 -9.86 3.76
N ASP A 70 -2.37 -9.07 4.81
CA ASP A 70 -3.25 -7.90 4.86
C ASP A 70 -2.82 -6.82 3.85
N LEU A 71 -1.50 -6.64 3.66
CA LEU A 71 -0.93 -5.75 2.64
C LEU A 71 -1.17 -6.26 1.21
N ASP A 72 -0.95 -7.56 0.97
CA ASP A 72 -1.18 -8.19 -0.33
C ASP A 72 -2.66 -8.06 -0.74
N PHE A 73 -3.58 -8.30 0.21
CA PHE A 73 -5.02 -8.09 -0.01
C PHE A 73 -5.34 -6.64 -0.42
N ALA A 74 -4.81 -5.65 0.29
CA ALA A 74 -5.04 -4.24 -0.04
C ALA A 74 -4.50 -3.87 -1.43
N ASN A 75 -3.34 -4.41 -1.80
CA ASN A 75 -2.73 -4.21 -3.12
C ASN A 75 -3.53 -4.87 -4.25
N ASP A 76 -3.95 -6.12 -4.06
CA ASP A 76 -4.78 -6.85 -5.03
C ASP A 76 -6.13 -6.17 -5.22
N ALA A 77 -6.76 -5.72 -4.12
CA ALA A 77 -8.00 -4.98 -4.16
C ALA A 77 -7.83 -3.70 -4.99
N CYS A 78 -6.77 -2.91 -4.74
CA CYS A 78 -6.49 -1.69 -5.49
C CYS A 78 -6.36 -1.96 -7.00
N ARG A 79 -5.59 -2.97 -7.40
CA ARG A 79 -5.40 -3.34 -8.81
C ARG A 79 -6.70 -3.80 -9.48
N ALA A 80 -7.48 -4.62 -8.80
CA ALA A 80 -8.77 -5.11 -9.31
C ALA A 80 -9.75 -3.95 -9.51
N LEU A 81 -9.85 -3.03 -8.55
CA LEU A 81 -10.69 -1.85 -8.63
C LEU A 81 -10.25 -0.90 -9.74
N HIS A 82 -8.94 -0.70 -9.91
CA HIS A 82 -8.42 0.12 -11.00
C HIS A 82 -8.79 -0.46 -12.37
N SER A 83 -8.67 -1.79 -12.52
CA SER A 83 -9.05 -2.50 -13.75
C SER A 83 -10.54 -2.35 -14.05
N PHE A 84 -11.39 -2.41 -13.02
CA PHE A 84 -12.83 -2.22 -13.16
C PHE A 84 -13.21 -0.75 -13.45
N ALA A 85 -12.55 0.22 -12.82
CA ALA A 85 -12.73 1.64 -13.12
C ALA A 85 -12.36 1.96 -14.58
N ALA A 86 -11.28 1.37 -15.09
CA ALA A 86 -10.90 1.47 -16.50
C ALA A 86 -11.98 0.89 -17.43
N LEU A 87 -12.59 -0.24 -17.03
CA LEU A 87 -13.69 -0.84 -17.78
C LEU A 87 -14.92 0.08 -17.84
N ILE A 88 -15.32 0.71 -16.72
CA ILE A 88 -16.41 1.69 -16.68
C ILE A 88 -16.10 2.88 -17.61
N ARG A 89 -14.88 3.42 -17.54
CA ARG A 89 -14.46 4.55 -18.39
C ARG A 89 -14.47 4.21 -19.88
N SER A 90 -14.29 2.95 -20.24
CA SER A 90 -14.32 2.50 -21.64
C SER A 90 -15.74 2.50 -22.25
N GLY A 91 -16.80 2.67 -21.45
CA GLY A 91 -18.19 2.73 -21.92
C GLY A 91 -18.72 1.41 -22.50
N LYS A 92 -18.00 0.30 -22.34
CA LYS A 92 -18.42 -1.03 -22.80
C LYS A 92 -19.51 -1.60 -21.89
N ILE A 93 -20.36 -2.46 -22.45
CA ILE A 93 -21.34 -3.22 -21.67
C ILE A 93 -20.58 -4.12 -20.69
N ILE A 94 -20.70 -3.81 -19.40
CA ILE A 94 -20.09 -4.60 -18.33
C ILE A 94 -20.94 -5.85 -18.12
N SER A 95 -20.34 -7.03 -18.25
CA SER A 95 -21.02 -8.29 -17.98
C SER A 95 -21.32 -8.45 -16.48
N LYS A 96 -22.27 -9.32 -16.12
CA LYS A 96 -22.64 -9.54 -14.71
C LYS A 96 -21.49 -10.08 -13.85
N GLU A 97 -20.56 -10.80 -14.47
CA GLU A 97 -19.43 -11.45 -13.80
C GLU A 97 -18.42 -10.47 -13.17
N PRO A 98 -17.80 -9.51 -13.90
CA PRO A 98 -16.92 -8.50 -13.31
C PRO A 98 -17.64 -7.59 -12.31
N LEU A 99 -18.94 -7.38 -12.48
CA LEU A 99 -19.79 -6.65 -11.53
C LEU A 99 -19.91 -7.42 -10.21
N ASN A 100 -20.21 -8.72 -10.27
CA ASN A 100 -20.33 -9.57 -9.09
C ASN A 100 -19.00 -9.73 -8.36
N VAL A 101 -17.89 -9.89 -9.09
CA VAL A 101 -16.53 -9.94 -8.52
C VAL A 101 -16.19 -8.64 -7.79
N THR A 102 -16.54 -7.49 -8.38
CA THR A 102 -16.28 -6.18 -7.73
C THR A 102 -17.13 -5.98 -6.48
N ILE A 103 -18.40 -6.41 -6.49
CA ILE A 103 -19.29 -6.35 -5.30
C ILE A 103 -18.75 -7.25 -4.18
N GLN A 104 -18.30 -8.46 -4.52
CA GLN A 104 -17.66 -9.36 -3.57
C GLN A 104 -16.39 -8.74 -2.99
N LEU A 105 -15.53 -8.15 -3.83
CA LEU A 105 -14.31 -7.48 -3.38
C LEU A 105 -14.60 -6.31 -2.43
N LEU A 106 -15.61 -5.47 -2.73
CA LEU A 106 -16.03 -4.39 -1.84
C LEU A 106 -16.56 -4.91 -0.50
N THR A 107 -17.27 -6.03 -0.53
CA THR A 107 -17.78 -6.73 0.65
C THR A 107 -16.63 -7.25 1.51
N GLU A 108 -15.63 -7.89 0.90
CA GLU A 108 -14.40 -8.32 1.58
C GLU A 108 -13.62 -7.15 2.18
N CYS A 109 -13.54 -6.00 1.50
CA CYS A 109 -12.93 -4.79 2.04
C CYS A 109 -13.63 -4.29 3.32
N ILE A 110 -14.97 -4.41 3.40
CA ILE A 110 -15.72 -4.04 4.61
C ILE A 110 -15.40 -5.01 5.76
N TYR A 111 -15.41 -6.32 5.49
CA TYR A 111 -15.03 -7.33 6.48
C TYR A 111 -13.58 -7.18 6.97
N PHE A 112 -12.69 -6.82 6.04
CA PHE A 112 -11.27 -6.57 6.33
C PHE A 112 -11.08 -5.45 7.36
N VAL A 113 -11.77 -4.31 7.19
CA VAL A 113 -11.69 -3.17 8.12
C VAL A 113 -12.40 -3.45 9.44
N THR A 114 -13.56 -4.11 9.39
CA THR A 114 -14.35 -4.43 10.58
C THR A 114 -13.77 -5.58 11.40
N ASN A 115 -12.74 -6.27 10.88
CA ASN A 115 -12.07 -7.42 11.49
C ASN A 115 -13.03 -8.58 11.82
N LEU A 116 -14.12 -8.67 11.07
CA LEU A 116 -15.10 -9.74 11.19
C LEU A 116 -14.75 -10.84 10.20
N ARG A 117 -14.63 -12.07 10.69
CA ARG A 117 -14.36 -13.27 9.85
C ARG A 117 -15.64 -13.97 9.38
N SER A 118 -16.79 -13.52 9.86
CA SER A 118 -18.08 -14.15 9.59
C SER A 118 -18.88 -13.33 8.58
N HIS A 119 -19.14 -13.91 7.41
CA HIS A 119 -20.06 -13.36 6.40
C HIS A 119 -21.55 -13.49 6.78
N ILE A 120 -21.85 -13.68 8.07
CA ILE A 120 -23.19 -14.00 8.57
C ILE A 120 -24.04 -12.73 8.70
N ILE A 121 -23.39 -11.58 8.91
CA ILE A 121 -24.06 -10.29 9.09
C ILE A 121 -23.87 -9.49 7.81
N ASP A 122 -24.97 -8.98 7.26
CA ASP A 122 -24.95 -8.06 6.12
C ASP A 122 -23.90 -6.95 6.35
N PRO A 123 -22.92 -6.79 5.44
CA PRO A 123 -21.78 -5.89 5.65
C PRO A 123 -22.20 -4.43 5.92
N ILE A 124 -23.39 -4.02 5.48
CA ILE A 124 -23.93 -2.66 5.70
C ILE A 124 -24.55 -2.51 7.10
N LYS A 125 -24.91 -3.61 7.77
CA LYS A 125 -25.60 -3.62 9.08
C LYS A 125 -24.66 -3.84 10.27
N ILE A 126 -23.34 -3.85 10.04
CA ILE A 126 -22.35 -4.00 11.10
C ILE A 126 -22.30 -2.69 11.91
N LEU A 127 -22.98 -2.66 13.05
CA LEU A 127 -23.07 -1.48 13.92
C LEU A 127 -22.03 -1.49 15.06
N ASP A 128 -21.63 -2.69 15.54
CA ASP A 128 -20.60 -2.87 16.56
C ASP A 128 -19.34 -3.49 15.93
N PHE A 129 -18.35 -2.66 15.61
CA PHE A 129 -17.05 -3.13 15.14
C PHE A 129 -15.91 -2.38 15.83
N LYS A 130 -14.81 -3.11 16.08
CA LYS A 130 -13.55 -2.52 16.51
C LYS A 130 -12.59 -2.52 15.32
N PRO A 131 -12.51 -1.42 14.56
CA PRO A 131 -11.70 -1.42 13.36
C PRO A 131 -10.21 -1.49 13.70
N SER A 132 -9.45 -2.22 12.90
CA SER A 132 -7.99 -2.24 13.03
C SER A 132 -7.40 -0.98 12.42
N ARG A 133 -6.66 -0.20 13.22
CA ARG A 133 -5.99 1.03 12.77
C ARG A 133 -4.99 0.75 11.65
N ASP A 134 -4.27 -0.37 11.73
CA ASP A 134 -3.26 -0.76 10.75
C ASP A 134 -3.91 -1.14 9.41
N ARG A 135 -5.02 -1.88 9.43
CA ARG A 135 -5.77 -2.22 8.20
C ARG A 135 -6.42 -1.01 7.55
N GLN A 136 -6.96 -0.09 8.34
CA GLN A 136 -7.45 1.18 7.80
C GLN A 136 -6.32 2.01 7.19
N LYS A 137 -5.13 1.97 7.79
CA LYS A 137 -3.94 2.65 7.27
C LYS A 137 -3.51 2.01 5.95
N LEU A 138 -3.48 0.68 5.84
CA LEU A 138 -3.17 -0.04 4.60
C LEU A 138 -4.11 0.34 3.45
N LEU A 139 -5.43 0.36 3.65
CA LEU A 139 -6.37 0.76 2.60
C LEU A 139 -6.20 2.22 2.14
N ARG A 140 -5.77 3.11 3.06
CA ARG A 140 -5.44 4.51 2.73
C ARG A 140 -4.15 4.60 1.94
N GLU A 141 -3.09 3.98 2.44
CA GLU A 141 -1.74 4.09 1.85
C GLU A 141 -1.62 3.38 0.50
N GLN A 142 -2.33 2.27 0.30
CA GLN A 142 -2.35 1.57 -0.98
C GLN A 142 -3.33 2.20 -1.99
N GLY A 143 -3.98 3.32 -1.67
CA GLY A 143 -4.85 4.05 -2.59
C GLY A 143 -6.17 3.35 -2.90
N VAL A 144 -6.58 2.36 -2.09
CA VAL A 144 -7.87 1.67 -2.28
C VAL A 144 -9.02 2.65 -2.15
N LEU A 145 -8.96 3.56 -1.17
CA LEU A 145 -10.01 4.58 -0.99
C LEU A 145 -10.10 5.56 -2.17
N ASP A 146 -8.96 5.94 -2.78
CA ASP A 146 -8.96 6.84 -3.94
C ASP A 146 -9.57 6.19 -5.18
N GLN A 147 -9.32 4.89 -5.38
CA GLN A 147 -9.91 4.14 -6.48
C GLN A 147 -11.41 3.87 -6.25
N VAL A 148 -11.79 3.36 -5.07
CA VAL A 148 -13.20 3.05 -4.73
C VAL A 148 -14.05 4.31 -4.69
N ILE A 149 -13.65 5.30 -3.90
CA ILE A 149 -14.52 6.41 -3.49
C ILE A 149 -14.44 7.57 -4.48
N PHE A 150 -13.25 7.93 -4.96
CA PHE A 150 -13.12 9.08 -5.85
C PHE A 150 -13.27 8.69 -7.31
N THR A 151 -12.66 7.59 -7.75
CA THR A 151 -12.66 7.28 -9.19
C THR A 151 -13.94 6.57 -9.63
N MET A 152 -14.34 5.49 -8.95
CA MET A 152 -15.50 4.70 -9.39
C MET A 152 -16.83 5.43 -9.19
N LEU A 153 -17.09 5.98 -8.00
CA LEU A 153 -18.31 6.75 -7.72
C LEU A 153 -18.44 7.98 -8.64
N PHE A 154 -17.35 8.70 -8.89
CA PHE A 154 -17.34 9.81 -9.83
C PHE A 154 -17.61 9.35 -11.27
N CYS A 155 -16.99 8.25 -11.72
CA CYS A 155 -17.25 7.69 -13.04
C CYS A 155 -18.71 7.25 -13.21
N ILE A 156 -19.30 6.60 -12.20
CA ILE A 156 -20.72 6.21 -12.21
C ILE A 156 -21.61 7.45 -12.26
N PHE A 157 -21.33 8.47 -11.43
CA PHE A 157 -22.10 9.71 -11.40
C PHE A 157 -22.05 10.46 -12.74
N MET A 158 -20.87 10.53 -13.38
CA MET A 158 -20.71 11.14 -14.70
C MET A 158 -21.49 10.40 -15.80
N GLN A 159 -21.53 9.06 -15.76
CA GLN A 159 -22.32 8.25 -16.70
C GLN A 159 -23.84 8.45 -16.49
N MET A 160 -24.28 8.74 -15.26
CA MET A 160 -25.69 9.02 -14.95
C MET A 160 -26.14 10.43 -15.35
N GLN A 161 -25.24 11.40 -15.49
CA GLN A 161 -25.54 12.75 -15.98
C GLN A 161 -25.60 12.86 -17.51
N LEU A 162 -25.14 11.82 -18.23
CA LEU A 162 -25.16 11.73 -19.70
C LEU A 162 -26.40 10.97 -20.24
N ARG A 163 -27.38 10.67 -19.37
CA ARG A 163 -28.70 10.11 -19.72
C ARG A 163 -29.79 11.07 -19.28
#